data_AF-A0A847HC57-F1
#
_entry.id   AF-A0A847HC57-F1
#
_cell.length_a   1.000
_cell.length_b   1.000
_cell.length_c   1.000
_cell.angle_alpha   90.00
_cell.angle_beta   90.00
_cell.angle_gamma   90.00
#
_symmetry.space_group_name_H-M   'P 1'
#
loop_
_entity.id
_entity.type
_entity.pdbx_description
1 polymer ?
#
loop_
_entity_poly.entity_id
_entity_poly.type
_entity_poly.pdbx_seq_one_letter_code
_entity_poly.pdbx_strand_id
1 'polypeptide(L)'
;FTPFDLSPDNIIVAERTHFLDYEWAGFRDVSFDLACVIAGFPQFLFSHPISDDEADVFVEAWTHEVNSLWPNVNNEAHLHSRIMAALLGWALASVALLHFGSVSAAMAMLYEGEDELDPNRIEGVSDLLRPASYGPFTAEEIVVRRDLFETFEALARYAGRGADPSYGVIAAFSQGIADRVAEPVLPGR
;
A
#
# COMPACT_ATOMS: atom_id res chain seq x y z
N PHE A 1 -9.72 -10.01 -13.75
CA PHE A 1 -10.57 -10.21 -12.57
C PHE A 1 -9.64 -10.12 -11.37
N THR A 2 -10.00 -9.33 -10.36
CA THR A 2 -9.18 -9.02 -9.19
C THR A 2 -10.06 -9.10 -7.94
N PRO A 3 -9.62 -9.79 -6.86
CA PRO A 3 -10.31 -9.74 -5.57
C PRO A 3 -10.28 -8.33 -4.97
N PHE A 4 -9.20 -7.56 -5.19
CA PHE A 4 -8.92 -6.20 -4.68
C PHE A 4 -8.78 -6.11 -3.17
N ASP A 5 -9.56 -6.87 -2.42
CA ASP A 5 -9.38 -7.07 -0.98
C ASP A 5 -8.42 -8.24 -0.70
N LEU A 6 -7.27 -8.22 -1.38
CA LEU A 6 -6.25 -9.24 -1.21
C LEU A 6 -5.51 -9.00 0.10
N SER A 7 -5.88 -9.75 1.13
CA SER A 7 -5.29 -9.67 2.46
C SER A 7 -4.90 -11.05 3.00
N PRO A 8 -4.01 -11.13 4.00
CA PRO A 8 -3.53 -12.41 4.53
C PRO A 8 -4.63 -13.30 5.15
N ASP A 9 -5.64 -12.70 5.77
CA ASP A 9 -6.81 -13.36 6.33
C ASP A 9 -7.79 -13.88 5.26
N ASN A 10 -7.75 -13.29 4.06
CA ASN A 10 -8.49 -13.76 2.89
C ASN A 10 -7.75 -14.84 2.08
N ILE A 11 -6.58 -15.31 2.53
CA ILE A 11 -5.78 -16.33 1.86
C ILE A 11 -5.65 -17.59 2.75
N ILE A 12 -6.20 -18.71 2.29
CA ILE A 12 -6.00 -20.02 2.92
C ILE A 12 -4.90 -20.78 2.17
N VAL A 13 -3.85 -21.16 2.90
CA VAL A 13 -2.78 -22.04 2.41
C VAL A 13 -3.07 -23.48 2.84
N ALA A 14 -3.42 -24.34 1.89
CA ALA A 14 -3.63 -25.77 2.08
C ALA A 14 -2.82 -26.57 1.02
N GLU A 15 -3.31 -27.71 0.55
CA GLU A 15 -2.73 -28.39 -0.63
C GLU A 15 -2.72 -27.49 -1.87
N ARG A 16 -3.62 -26.50 -1.90
CA ARG A 16 -3.67 -25.38 -2.85
C ARG A 16 -3.98 -24.09 -2.09
N THR A 17 -3.62 -22.97 -2.71
CA THR A 17 -4.00 -21.64 -2.22
C THR A 17 -5.45 -21.35 -2.60
N HIS A 18 -6.25 -20.92 -1.64
CA HIS A 18 -7.63 -20.49 -1.83
C HIS A 18 -7.78 -19.04 -1.40
N PHE A 19 -8.49 -18.25 -2.21
CA PHE A 19 -8.83 -16.86 -1.90
C PHE A 19 -10.29 -16.78 -1.46
N LEU A 20 -10.54 -16.03 -0.39
CA LEU A 20 -11.85 -15.75 0.18
C LEU A 20 -12.27 -14.32 -0.17
N ASP A 21 -13.45 -13.94 0.33
CA ASP A 21 -14.00 -12.59 0.32
C ASP A 21 -13.94 -11.86 -1.04
N TYR A 22 -14.90 -12.20 -1.89
CA TYR A 22 -15.04 -11.57 -3.21
C TYR A 22 -16.05 -10.42 -3.19
N GLU A 23 -16.40 -9.86 -2.02
CA GLU A 23 -17.40 -8.79 -1.92
C GLU A 23 -17.03 -7.58 -2.78
N TRP A 24 -15.73 -7.29 -2.85
CA TRP A 24 -15.24 -6.19 -3.67
C TRP A 24 -14.90 -6.61 -5.10
N ALA A 25 -14.78 -7.90 -5.41
CA ALA A 25 -14.13 -8.38 -6.62
C ALA A 25 -14.76 -7.87 -7.93
N GLY A 26 -13.93 -7.69 -8.97
CA GLY A 26 -14.42 -7.17 -10.25
C GLY A 26 -13.43 -7.18 -11.41
N PHE A 27 -13.88 -6.66 -12.55
CA PHE A 27 -13.05 -6.44 -13.73
C PHE A 27 -12.44 -5.03 -13.69
N ARG A 28 -11.28 -4.92 -13.05
CA ARG A 28 -10.47 -3.69 -12.98
C ARG A 28 -8.98 -4.04 -13.05
N ASP A 29 -8.14 -3.02 -12.86
CA ASP A 29 -6.69 -3.18 -12.94
C ASP A 29 -6.16 -4.12 -11.85
N VAL A 30 -5.65 -5.28 -12.27
CA VAL A 30 -5.05 -6.31 -11.41
C VAL A 30 -3.73 -5.85 -10.77
N SER A 31 -3.09 -4.80 -11.29
CA SER A 31 -1.86 -4.25 -10.71
C SER A 31 -2.05 -3.77 -9.26
N PHE A 32 -3.29 -3.49 -8.82
CA PHE A 32 -3.60 -3.25 -7.41
C PHE A 32 -3.40 -4.47 -6.53
N ASP A 33 -3.70 -5.68 -6.99
CA ASP A 33 -3.43 -6.89 -6.20
C ASP A 33 -1.92 -7.10 -6.04
N LEU A 34 -1.16 -6.89 -7.11
CA LEU A 34 0.31 -6.99 -7.07
C LEU A 34 0.91 -5.96 -6.12
N ALA A 35 0.44 -4.72 -6.24
CA ALA A 35 0.87 -3.62 -5.38
C ALA A 35 0.52 -3.89 -3.91
N CYS A 36 -0.62 -4.50 -3.61
CA CYS A 36 -0.99 -4.87 -2.23
C CYS A 36 0.06 -5.81 -1.62
N VAL A 37 0.45 -6.87 -2.36
CA VAL A 37 1.49 -7.81 -1.89
C VAL A 37 2.84 -7.12 -1.74
N ILE A 38 3.26 -6.31 -2.72
CA ILE A 38 4.56 -5.62 -2.70
C ILE A 38 4.64 -4.61 -1.55
N ALA A 39 3.53 -3.96 -1.21
CA ALA A 39 3.42 -3.06 -0.06
C ALA A 39 3.39 -3.79 1.29
N GLY A 40 3.39 -5.13 1.30
CA GLY A 40 3.34 -5.92 2.53
C GLY A 40 1.94 -6.07 3.11
N PHE A 41 0.90 -5.95 2.28
CA PHE A 41 -0.51 -5.94 2.67
C PHE A 41 -0.83 -4.75 3.60
N PRO A 42 -1.11 -3.56 3.04
CA PRO A 42 -1.50 -2.40 3.85
C PRO A 42 -2.60 -2.76 4.85
N GLN A 43 -2.51 -2.21 6.05
CA GLN A 43 -3.30 -2.52 7.25
C GLN A 43 -2.94 -3.83 7.96
N PHE A 44 -1.94 -4.60 7.49
CA PHE A 44 -1.43 -5.80 8.15
C PHE A 44 0.05 -5.66 8.48
N LEU A 45 0.39 -5.78 9.76
CA LEU A 45 1.77 -5.74 10.20
C LEU A 45 2.36 -7.15 10.32
N PHE A 46 3.49 -7.35 9.67
CA PHE A 46 4.27 -8.57 9.77
C PHE A 46 5.52 -8.41 10.66
N SER A 47 6.21 -9.52 10.89
CA SER A 47 7.51 -9.47 11.61
C SER A 47 8.61 -8.82 10.76
N HIS A 48 8.51 -8.95 9.44
CA HIS A 48 9.44 -8.38 8.47
C HIS A 48 8.65 -7.90 7.24
N PRO A 49 9.01 -6.76 6.65
CA PRO A 49 8.41 -6.30 5.40
C PRO A 49 8.84 -7.18 4.23
N ILE A 50 8.06 -7.15 3.15
CA ILE A 50 8.42 -7.82 1.89
C ILE A 50 9.66 -7.16 1.29
N SER A 51 10.69 -7.96 1.07
CA SER A 51 11.96 -7.53 0.48
C SER A 51 11.86 -7.30 -1.03
N ASP A 52 12.81 -6.58 -1.60
CA ASP A 52 12.89 -6.37 -3.05
C ASP A 52 13.03 -7.70 -3.82
N ASP A 53 13.84 -8.64 -3.30
CA ASP A 53 14.04 -9.95 -3.91
C ASP A 53 12.74 -10.79 -3.90
N GLU A 54 12.00 -10.77 -2.78
CA GLU A 54 10.70 -11.45 -2.68
C GLU A 54 9.66 -10.83 -3.62
N ALA A 55 9.63 -9.50 -3.72
CA ALA A 55 8.76 -8.79 -4.65
C ALA A 55 9.07 -9.14 -6.11
N ASP A 56 10.35 -9.24 -6.47
CA ASP A 56 10.78 -9.59 -7.82
C ASP A 56 10.39 -11.04 -8.17
N VAL A 57 10.65 -11.99 -7.27
CA VAL A 57 10.24 -13.40 -7.44
C VAL A 57 8.72 -13.51 -7.57
N PHE A 58 7.97 -12.76 -6.78
CA PHE A 58 6.51 -12.73 -6.85
C PHE A 58 6.01 -12.21 -8.21
N VAL A 59 6.56 -11.08 -8.69
CA VAL A 59 6.17 -10.48 -9.98
C VAL A 59 6.57 -11.39 -11.15
N GLU A 60 7.74 -12.03 -11.09
CA GLU A 60 8.20 -13.00 -12.09
C GLU A 60 7.26 -14.21 -12.16
N ALA A 61 6.94 -14.82 -11.01
CA ALA A 61 6.04 -15.96 -10.94
C ALA A 61 4.64 -15.60 -11.46
N TRP A 62 4.10 -14.45 -11.06
CA TRP A 62 2.81 -13.97 -11.56
C TRP A 62 2.82 -13.78 -13.08
N THR A 63 3.88 -13.15 -13.61
CA THR A 63 4.05 -12.90 -15.04
C THR A 63 4.13 -14.22 -15.82
N HIS A 64 4.82 -15.22 -15.27
CA HIS A 64 4.91 -16.55 -15.87
C HIS A 64 3.53 -17.21 -16.04
N GLU A 65 2.66 -17.08 -15.04
CA GLU A 65 1.31 -17.64 -15.06
C GLU A 65 0.37 -16.92 -16.04
N VAL A 66 0.45 -15.59 -16.13
CA VAL A 66 -0.53 -14.80 -16.89
C VAL A 66 -0.08 -14.43 -18.31
N ASN A 67 1.19 -14.57 -18.67
CA ASN A 67 1.73 -14.08 -19.96
C ASN A 67 1.01 -14.65 -21.19
N SER A 68 0.47 -15.85 -21.11
CA SER A 68 -0.23 -16.51 -22.22
C SER A 68 -1.56 -15.82 -22.55
N LEU A 69 -2.20 -15.23 -21.53
CA LEU A 69 -3.46 -14.51 -21.64
C LEU A 69 -3.24 -13.00 -21.84
N TRP A 70 -2.20 -12.44 -21.22
CA TRP A 70 -1.87 -11.01 -21.28
C TRP A 70 -0.42 -10.76 -21.70
N PRO A 71 -0.07 -10.93 -22.99
CA PRO A 71 1.33 -10.84 -23.44
C PRO A 71 2.04 -9.52 -23.12
N ASN A 72 1.28 -8.43 -22.94
CA ASN A 72 1.81 -7.11 -22.59
C ASN A 72 2.49 -7.07 -21.21
N VAL A 73 2.23 -8.04 -20.32
CA VAL A 73 2.92 -8.12 -19.03
C VAL A 73 4.42 -8.43 -19.18
N ASN A 74 4.85 -8.96 -20.33
CA ASN A 74 6.27 -9.19 -20.64
C ASN A 74 7.03 -7.89 -20.94
N ASN A 75 6.34 -6.75 -21.12
CA ASN A 75 7.01 -5.46 -21.20
C ASN A 75 7.29 -4.97 -19.79
N GLU A 76 8.49 -5.26 -19.30
CA GLU A 76 8.94 -4.94 -17.93
C GLU A 76 8.74 -3.46 -17.57
N ALA A 77 9.11 -2.53 -18.47
CA ALA A 77 8.94 -1.10 -18.23
C ALA A 77 7.46 -0.71 -18.09
N HIS A 78 6.59 -1.31 -18.90
CA HIS A 78 5.14 -1.08 -18.80
C HIS A 78 4.55 -1.69 -17.53
N LEU A 79 4.93 -2.91 -17.18
CA LEU A 79 4.47 -3.59 -15.97
C LEU A 79 4.91 -2.83 -14.72
N HIS A 80 6.18 -2.42 -14.66
CA HIS A 80 6.72 -1.59 -13.59
C HIS A 80 5.93 -0.30 -13.42
N SER A 81 5.66 0.42 -14.52
CA SER A 81 4.87 1.64 -14.48
C SER A 81 3.46 1.43 -13.91
N ARG A 82 2.82 0.29 -14.20
CA ARG A 82 1.46 -0.01 -13.71
C ARG A 82 1.45 -0.40 -12.24
N ILE A 83 2.41 -1.24 -11.83
CA ILE A 83 2.57 -1.61 -10.42
C ILE A 83 2.90 -0.38 -9.58
N MET A 84 3.81 0.48 -10.05
CA MET A 84 4.14 1.74 -9.38
C MET A 84 2.90 2.63 -9.22
N ALA A 85 2.10 2.81 -10.27
CA ALA A 85 0.87 3.62 -10.19
C ALA A 85 -0.14 3.02 -9.20
N ALA A 86 -0.25 1.69 -9.14
CA ALA A 86 -1.10 1.00 -8.18
C ALA A 86 -0.58 1.07 -6.73
N LEU A 87 0.74 0.98 -6.52
CA LEU A 87 1.38 1.20 -5.21
C LEU A 87 1.15 2.63 -4.71
N LEU A 88 1.28 3.63 -5.59
CA LEU A 88 0.94 5.01 -5.26
C LEU A 88 -0.54 5.13 -4.90
N GLY A 89 -1.42 4.44 -5.63
CA GLY A 89 -2.84 4.34 -5.31
C GLY A 89 -3.09 3.79 -3.91
N TRP A 90 -2.44 2.67 -3.55
CA TRP A 90 -2.51 2.09 -2.21
C TRP A 90 -1.96 3.03 -1.14
N ALA A 91 -0.80 3.65 -1.35
CA ALA A 91 -0.22 4.58 -0.38
C ALA A 91 -1.15 5.78 -0.09
N LEU A 92 -1.76 6.36 -1.12
CA LEU A 92 -2.74 7.43 -0.97
C LEU A 92 -4.04 6.92 -0.31
N ALA A 93 -4.48 5.71 -0.66
CA ALA A 93 -5.62 5.07 -0.01
C ALA A 93 -5.35 4.84 1.47
N SER A 94 -4.18 4.36 1.88
CA SER A 94 -3.81 4.17 3.29
C SER A 94 -3.94 5.47 4.08
N VAL A 95 -3.50 6.60 3.52
CA VAL A 95 -3.69 7.93 4.15
C VAL A 95 -5.17 8.31 4.25
N ALA A 96 -5.95 8.05 3.19
CA ALA A 96 -7.40 8.31 3.22
C ALA A 96 -8.11 7.40 4.23
N LEU A 97 -7.65 6.16 4.41
CA LEU A 97 -8.22 5.22 5.38
C LEU A 97 -7.96 5.64 6.83
N LEU A 98 -6.89 6.38 7.11
CA LEU A 98 -6.73 7.03 8.41
C LEU A 98 -7.89 7.98 8.72
N HIS A 99 -8.42 8.64 7.69
CA HIS A 99 -9.52 9.59 7.83
C HIS A 99 -10.86 8.87 8.03
N PHE A 100 -11.12 7.81 7.28
CA PHE A 100 -12.43 7.13 7.31
C PHE A 100 -12.48 5.93 8.27
N GLY A 101 -11.34 5.47 8.79
CA GLY A 101 -11.22 4.30 9.68
C GLY A 101 -11.34 2.94 8.98
N SER A 102 -12.05 2.84 7.84
CA SER A 102 -12.11 1.64 7.01
C SER A 102 -12.44 1.95 5.55
N VAL A 103 -12.16 0.99 4.65
CA VAL A 103 -12.50 1.10 3.21
C VAL A 103 -14.00 1.23 3.03
N SER A 104 -14.79 0.44 3.76
CA SER A 104 -16.25 0.49 3.71
C SER A 104 -16.80 1.85 4.13
N ALA A 105 -16.22 2.47 5.17
CA ALA A 105 -16.60 3.82 5.60
C ALA A 105 -16.21 4.89 4.57
N ALA A 106 -15.02 4.78 3.97
CA ALA A 106 -14.58 5.68 2.91
C ALA A 106 -15.53 5.62 1.69
N MET A 107 -15.91 4.40 1.29
CA MET A 107 -16.81 4.17 0.16
C MET A 107 -18.23 4.64 0.47
N ALA A 108 -18.74 4.42 1.69
CA ALA A 108 -20.06 4.92 2.10
C ALA A 108 -20.14 6.46 1.95
N MET A 109 -19.10 7.18 2.37
CA MET A 109 -19.02 8.64 2.20
C MET A 109 -18.97 9.07 0.72
N LEU A 110 -18.25 8.32 -0.12
CA LEU A 110 -18.19 8.58 -1.56
C LEU A 110 -19.53 8.32 -2.27
N TYR A 111 -20.30 7.33 -1.80
CA TYR A 111 -21.60 6.95 -2.39
C TYR A 111 -22.78 7.76 -1.85
N GLU A 112 -22.75 8.21 -0.59
CA GLU A 112 -23.85 8.97 0.01
C GLU A 112 -23.90 10.44 -0.46
N GLY A 113 -22.77 11.01 -0.90
CA GLY A 113 -22.71 12.25 -1.66
C GLY A 113 -22.98 13.55 -0.87
N GLU A 114 -22.23 14.58 -1.26
CA GLU A 114 -22.45 16.03 -1.03
C GLU A 114 -22.03 16.73 0.27
N ASP A 115 -21.47 16.08 1.28
CA ASP A 115 -20.72 16.86 2.28
C ASP A 115 -19.29 17.09 1.78
N GLU A 116 -19.01 18.34 1.40
CA GLU A 116 -17.65 18.84 1.13
C GLU A 116 -16.75 18.35 2.27
N LEU A 117 -15.74 17.53 1.96
CA LEU A 117 -14.79 17.03 2.95
C LEU A 117 -14.13 18.23 3.63
N ASP A 118 -14.63 18.65 4.80
CA ASP A 118 -14.07 19.77 5.57
C ASP A 118 -12.73 19.31 6.16
N PRO A 119 -11.59 19.78 5.65
CA PRO A 119 -10.28 19.34 6.12
C PRO A 119 -10.05 19.70 7.60
N ASN A 120 -10.83 20.63 8.16
CA ASN A 120 -10.70 21.10 9.54
C ASN A 120 -11.55 20.29 10.54
N ARG A 121 -12.48 19.46 10.07
CA ARG A 121 -13.21 18.49 10.92
C ARG A 121 -12.44 17.19 11.14
N ILE A 122 -11.25 17.08 10.55
CA ILE A 122 -10.38 15.92 10.63
C ILE A 122 -9.58 15.99 11.95
N GLU A 123 -10.23 15.70 13.07
CA GLU A 123 -9.52 15.49 14.33
C GLU A 123 -8.75 14.15 14.29
N GLY A 124 -7.46 14.15 14.63
CA GLY A 124 -6.65 12.94 14.84
C GLY A 124 -5.68 12.55 13.71
N VAL A 125 -6.05 12.64 12.43
CA VAL A 125 -5.18 12.21 11.30
C VAL A 125 -3.93 13.07 11.15
N SER A 126 -4.08 14.39 11.32
CA SER A 126 -2.94 15.33 11.30
C SER A 126 -1.91 15.01 12.39
N ASP A 127 -2.37 14.42 13.50
CA ASP A 127 -1.50 14.08 14.63
C ASP A 127 -0.67 12.82 14.36
N LEU A 128 -1.15 11.90 13.51
CA LEU A 128 -0.41 10.72 13.07
C LEU A 128 0.70 11.02 12.08
N LEU A 129 0.58 12.09 11.29
CA LEU A 129 1.59 12.50 10.30
C LEU A 129 2.60 13.51 10.84
N ARG A 130 2.56 13.85 12.13
CA ARG A 130 3.63 14.68 12.73
C ARG A 130 4.97 13.93 12.66
N PRO A 131 6.11 14.63 12.47
CA PRO A 131 7.40 13.96 12.35
C PRO A 131 7.71 13.11 13.59
N ALA A 132 8.45 12.02 13.41
CA ALA A 132 8.82 11.08 14.48
C ALA A 132 9.49 11.74 15.70
N SER A 133 10.13 12.91 15.51
CA SER A 133 10.74 13.71 16.57
C SER A 133 9.77 14.50 17.46
N TYR A 134 8.48 14.59 17.08
CA TYR A 134 7.45 15.37 17.78
C TYR A 134 6.54 14.49 18.67
N GLY A 135 7.08 13.38 19.20
CA GLY A 135 6.35 12.53 20.14
C GLY A 135 5.99 13.24 21.47
N PRO A 136 5.37 12.53 22.44
CA PRO A 136 5.20 11.07 22.49
C PRO A 136 4.03 10.58 21.61
N PHE A 137 4.15 9.34 21.13
CA PHE A 137 3.07 8.64 20.43
C PHE A 137 2.48 7.54 21.33
N THR A 138 1.19 7.28 21.20
CA THR A 138 0.55 6.14 21.87
C THR A 138 0.97 4.83 21.18
N ALA A 139 0.74 3.69 21.85
CA ALA A 139 1.04 2.39 21.26
C ALA A 139 0.21 2.12 19.98
N GLU A 140 -1.05 2.57 19.96
CA GLU A 140 -1.93 2.47 18.79
C GLU A 140 -1.43 3.34 17.63
N GLU A 141 -0.99 4.57 17.93
CA GLU A 141 -0.40 5.46 16.92
C GLU A 141 0.88 4.87 16.32
N ILE A 142 1.72 4.21 17.12
CA ILE A 142 2.94 3.56 16.64
C ILE A 142 2.62 2.44 15.66
N VAL A 143 1.59 1.63 15.93
CA VAL A 143 1.13 0.55 15.04
C VAL A 143 0.66 1.12 13.70
N VAL A 144 -0.20 2.13 13.72
CA VAL A 144 -0.70 2.77 12.50
C VAL A 144 0.42 3.46 11.71
N ARG A 145 1.34 4.13 12.40
CA ARG A 145 2.50 4.77 11.78
C ARG A 145 3.44 3.75 11.14
N ARG A 146 3.61 2.58 11.74
CA ARG A 146 4.41 1.49 11.19
C ARG A 146 3.80 0.96 9.90
N ASP A 147 2.49 0.81 9.83
CA ASP A 147 1.79 0.37 8.61
C ASP A 147 1.99 1.35 7.45
N LEU A 148 1.84 2.65 7.72
CA LEU A 148 2.13 3.71 6.76
C LEU A 148 3.60 3.71 6.35
N PHE A 149 4.51 3.52 7.32
CA PHE A 149 5.94 3.44 7.05
C PHE A 149 6.23 2.33 6.05
N GLU A 150 5.79 1.10 6.32
CA GLU A 150 6.05 -0.07 5.47
C GLU A 150 5.45 0.12 4.06
N THR A 151 4.24 0.69 3.96
CA THR A 151 3.59 1.00 2.66
C THR A 151 4.37 2.04 1.83
N PHE A 152 4.75 3.17 2.44
CA PHE A 152 5.46 4.24 1.74
C PHE A 152 6.93 3.89 1.46
N GLU A 153 7.56 3.12 2.33
CA GLU A 153 8.91 2.59 2.15
C GLU A 153 8.97 1.61 0.98
N ALA A 154 7.98 0.69 0.86
CA ALA A 154 7.87 -0.21 -0.27
C ALA A 154 7.66 0.55 -1.60
N LEU A 155 6.81 1.58 -1.62
CA LEU A 155 6.66 2.45 -2.80
C LEU A 155 7.96 3.18 -3.14
N ALA A 156 8.68 3.70 -2.14
CA ALA A 156 9.96 4.39 -2.36
C ALA A 156 11.00 3.47 -2.99
N ARG A 157 11.17 2.26 -2.43
CA ARG A 157 12.06 1.23 -2.98
C ARG A 157 11.66 0.82 -4.38
N TYR A 158 10.38 0.49 -4.60
CA TYR A 158 9.90 0.04 -5.91
C TYR A 158 10.11 1.12 -6.98
N ALA A 159 9.70 2.37 -6.70
CA ALA A 159 9.90 3.49 -7.63
C ALA A 159 11.39 3.78 -7.90
N GLY A 160 12.26 3.64 -6.89
CA GLY A 160 13.70 3.86 -7.03
C GLY A 160 14.42 2.87 -7.96
N ARG A 161 13.81 1.72 -8.26
CA ARG A 161 14.36 0.70 -9.15
C ARG A 161 13.92 0.82 -10.61
N GLY A 162 12.99 1.73 -10.92
CA GLY A 162 12.51 1.92 -12.28
C GLY A 162 13.43 2.78 -13.15
N ALA A 163 13.31 2.63 -14.48
CA ALA A 163 14.21 3.29 -15.44
C ALA A 163 13.79 4.73 -15.83
N ASP A 164 12.55 5.14 -15.54
CA ASP A 164 12.05 6.47 -15.88
C ASP A 164 12.50 7.51 -14.83
N PRO A 165 13.15 8.62 -15.23
CA PRO A 165 13.59 9.66 -14.29
C PRO A 165 12.47 10.25 -13.43
N SER A 166 11.22 10.25 -13.92
CA SER A 166 10.06 10.72 -13.15
C SER A 166 9.79 9.89 -11.90
N TYR A 167 10.20 8.62 -11.88
CA TYR A 167 10.04 7.76 -10.71
C TYR A 167 10.92 8.19 -9.54
N GLY A 168 12.04 8.86 -9.81
CA GLY A 168 12.87 9.45 -8.75
C GLY A 168 12.12 10.49 -7.91
N VAL A 169 11.16 11.22 -8.50
CA VAL A 169 10.30 12.16 -7.77
C VAL A 169 9.35 11.42 -6.84
N ILE A 170 8.76 10.32 -7.32
CA ILE A 170 7.84 9.48 -6.54
C ILE A 170 8.59 8.79 -5.40
N ALA A 171 9.80 8.28 -5.66
CA ALA A 171 10.66 7.67 -4.66
C ALA A 171 11.01 8.68 -3.56
N ALA A 172 11.46 9.89 -3.93
CA ALA A 172 11.81 10.93 -2.96
C ALA A 172 10.60 11.42 -2.14
N PHE A 173 9.44 11.59 -2.79
CA PHE A 173 8.20 11.93 -2.09
C PHE A 173 7.82 10.85 -1.08
N SER A 174 7.84 9.59 -1.51
CA SER A 174 7.42 8.45 -0.68
C SER A 174 8.37 8.25 0.50
N GLN A 175 9.68 8.38 0.28
CA GLN A 175 10.68 8.36 1.34
C GLN A 175 10.44 9.49 2.36
N GLY A 176 10.10 10.69 1.90
CA GLY A 176 9.80 11.82 2.79
C GLY A 176 8.57 11.60 3.68
N ILE A 177 7.59 10.81 3.23
CA ILE A 177 6.47 10.36 4.07
C ILE A 177 6.94 9.26 5.02
N ALA A 178 7.65 8.24 4.54
CA ALA A 178 8.19 7.17 5.36
C ALA A 178 9.04 7.72 6.53
N ASP A 179 9.98 8.62 6.26
CA ASP A 179 10.82 9.27 7.29
C ASP A 179 10.00 10.02 8.34
N ARG A 180 8.86 10.58 7.94
CA ARG A 180 7.96 11.34 8.83
C ARG A 180 7.17 10.41 9.76
N VAL A 181 6.75 9.25 9.28
CA VAL A 181 6.01 8.24 10.06
C VAL A 181 6.90 7.16 10.69
N ALA A 182 8.22 7.23 10.46
CA ALA A 182 9.20 6.31 11.03
C ALA A 182 9.06 6.14 12.55
N GLU A 183 9.57 5.01 13.05
CA GLU A 183 9.54 4.69 14.48
C GLU A 183 10.25 5.82 15.27
N PRO A 184 9.61 6.38 16.31
CA PRO A 184 10.21 7.44 17.11
C PRO A 184 11.48 6.94 17.78
N VAL A 185 12.60 7.64 17.56
CA VAL A 185 13.81 7.39 18.33
C VAL A 185 13.53 7.80 19.78
N LEU A 186 13.41 6.81 20.67
CA LEU A 186 13.31 7.07 22.10
C LEU A 186 14.56 7.88 22.53
N PRO A 187 14.42 9.07 23.14
CA PRO A 187 15.57 9.78 23.65
C PRO A 187 16.21 8.96 24.78
N GLY A 188 17.38 8.38 24.50
CA GLY A 188 18.36 7.84 25.45
C GLY A 188 17.83 6.85 26.50
N ARG A 189 18.16 5.56 26.33
CA ARG A 189 18.45 4.70 27.48
C ARG A 189 19.90 4.89 27.91
#